data_AF-A0A9K3D5Q2-F1
#
_entry.id   AF-A0A9K3D5Q2-F1
#
_cell.length_a   1.000
_cell.length_b   1.000
_cell.length_c   1.000
_cell.angle_alpha   90.00
_cell.angle_beta   90.00
_cell.angle_gamma   90.00
#
_symmetry.space_group_name_H-M   'P 1'
#
loop_
_entity.id
_entity.type
_entity.pdbx_description
1 polymer ?
#
loop_
_entity_poly.entity_id
_entity_poly.type
_entity_poly.pdbx_seq_one_letter_code
_entity_poly.pdbx_strand_id
1 'polypeptide(L)'
;MFYVVAVINEETGREEPVGFFSKEKAESNLLACIMVLPNHQRCGYGHTLLDVAYHLAHKEGRVGSPEQPLSDLGKALFLSYWKRRVVQFLSTWERPDITIEDIVRGTNITPDDVTEVLVELNLMTSKNNRDVTLQFKRSVIQNLDDALDERYRGRITTIQPSKLEYVPYPQQQRRVQL
;
A
#
# COMPACT_ATOMS: atom_id res chain seq x y z
N MET A 1 4.39 -3.03 17.94
CA MET A 1 5.48 -2.11 17.51
C MET A 1 4.86 -0.85 16.98
N PHE A 2 5.56 0.27 17.05
CA PHE A 2 5.09 1.56 16.53
C PHE A 2 6.12 2.10 15.55
N TYR A 3 5.65 2.59 14.41
CA TYR A 3 6.43 3.22 13.37
C TYR A 3 5.96 4.65 13.23
N VAL A 4 6.83 5.60 13.55
CA VAL A 4 6.53 7.03 13.58
C VAL A 4 7.15 7.68 12.35
N VAL A 5 6.38 8.48 11.64
CA VAL A 5 6.90 9.36 10.59
C VAL A 5 7.00 10.76 11.17
N ALA A 6 8.16 11.38 11.00
CA ALA A 6 8.43 12.75 11.38
C ALA A 6 8.96 13.53 10.18
N VAL A 7 8.65 14.83 10.15
CA VAL A 7 9.31 15.77 9.24
C VAL A 7 10.45 16.46 9.97
N ILE A 8 11.50 16.80 9.25
CA ILE A 8 12.61 17.57 9.80
C ILE A 8 12.33 19.04 9.48
N ASN A 9 12.22 19.87 10.51
CA ASN A 9 12.13 21.31 10.36
C ASN A 9 13.47 21.84 9.84
N GLU A 10 13.49 22.37 8.62
CA GLU A 10 14.73 22.76 7.93
C GLU A 10 15.49 23.89 8.65
N GLU A 11 14.79 24.78 9.36
CA GLU A 11 15.40 25.91 10.06
C GLU A 11 15.99 25.50 11.42
N THR A 12 15.28 24.65 12.16
CA THR A 12 15.63 24.31 13.55
C THR A 12 16.31 22.95 13.68
N GLY A 13 16.26 22.11 12.64
CA GLY A 13 16.74 20.73 12.63
C GLY A 13 15.92 19.77 13.52
N ARG A 14 14.78 20.22 14.05
CA ARG A 14 13.95 19.41 14.96
C ARG A 14 13.10 18.41 14.19
N GLU A 15 12.95 17.22 14.77
CA GLU A 15 12.01 16.22 14.30
C GLU A 15 10.61 16.51 14.84
N GLU A 16 9.65 16.65 13.94
CA GLU A 16 8.25 16.90 14.24
C GLU A 16 7.41 15.70 13.80
N PRO A 17 6.92 14.87 14.74
CA PRO A 17 6.06 13.74 14.39
C PRO A 17 4.80 14.20 13.66
N VAL A 18 4.48 13.54 12.54
CA VAL A 18 3.27 13.85 11.74
C VAL A 18 2.22 12.74 11.80
N GLY A 19 2.63 11.54 12.19
CA GLY A 19 1.73 10.40 12.30
C GLY A 19 2.48 9.11 12.63
N PHE A 20 1.72 8.06 12.86
CA PHE A 20 2.28 6.74 13.13
C PHE A 20 1.34 5.62 12.65
N PHE A 21 1.89 4.42 12.54
CA PHE A 21 1.09 3.21 12.57
C PHE A 21 1.65 2.20 13.58
N SER A 22 0.77 1.38 14.14
CA SER A 22 1.14 0.25 14.99
C SER A 22 1.05 -1.05 14.22
N LYS A 23 1.90 -2.01 14.59
CA LYS A 23 1.93 -3.36 14.00
C LYS A 23 2.26 -4.40 15.04
N GLU A 24 1.50 -5.48 15.07
CA GLU A 24 1.76 -6.62 15.93
C GLU A 24 2.91 -7.49 15.38
N LYS A 25 3.66 -8.16 16.27
CA LYS A 25 4.82 -8.96 15.85
C LYS A 25 4.42 -10.29 15.20
N ALA A 26 3.30 -10.86 15.64
CA ALA A 26 2.89 -12.23 15.33
C ALA A 26 1.64 -12.33 14.43
N GLU A 27 0.98 -11.20 14.15
CA GLU A 27 -0.22 -11.20 13.30
C GLU A 27 0.11 -11.04 11.82
N SER A 28 -0.81 -11.50 10.97
CA SER A 28 -0.74 -11.37 9.52
C SER A 28 -1.23 -10.02 8.99
N ASN A 29 -1.89 -9.21 9.81
CA ASN A 29 -2.37 -7.89 9.43
C ASN A 29 -1.20 -6.98 9.04
N LEU A 30 -1.40 -6.13 8.03
CA LEU A 30 -0.39 -5.16 7.58
C LEU A 30 0.00 -4.20 8.71
N LEU A 31 -1.02 -3.67 9.38
CA LEU A 31 -0.95 -2.78 10.52
C LEU A 31 -2.21 -2.97 11.38
N ALA A 32 -2.11 -2.57 12.65
CA ALA A 32 -3.22 -2.60 13.60
C ALA A 32 -3.94 -1.25 13.69
N CYS A 33 -3.18 -0.16 13.78
CA CYS A 33 -3.73 1.20 13.79
C CYS A 33 -2.88 2.12 12.92
N ILE A 34 -3.51 3.09 12.26
CA ILE A 34 -2.85 4.16 11.52
C ILE A 34 -3.47 5.50 11.91
N MET A 35 -2.63 6.49 12.15
CA MET A 35 -3.04 7.84 12.51
C MET A 35 -2.13 8.87 11.85
N VAL A 36 -2.75 9.89 11.25
CA VAL A 36 -2.10 11.15 10.93
C VAL A 36 -2.60 12.18 11.93
N LEU A 37 -1.69 12.93 12.53
CA LEU A 37 -2.04 13.97 13.51
C LEU A 37 -2.99 14.99 12.87
N PRO A 38 -4.01 15.49 13.60
CA PRO A 38 -5.05 16.34 13.03
C PRO A 38 -4.55 17.54 12.23
N ASN A 39 -3.50 18.21 12.72
CA ASN A 39 -2.86 19.37 12.07
C ASN A 39 -2.04 19.02 10.81
N HIS A 40 -1.82 17.74 10.54
CA HIS A 40 -1.07 17.23 9.39
C HIS A 40 -1.94 16.38 8.44
N GLN A 41 -3.26 16.34 8.66
CA GLN A 41 -4.17 15.60 7.78
C GLN A 41 -4.25 16.25 6.39
N ARG A 42 -4.53 15.44 5.37
CA ARG A 42 -4.64 15.85 3.96
C ARG A 42 -3.33 16.39 3.34
N CYS A 43 -2.20 16.28 4.03
CA CYS A 43 -0.86 16.59 3.52
C CYS A 43 -0.14 15.37 2.90
N GLY A 44 -0.87 14.27 2.61
CA GLY A 44 -0.31 13.05 2.02
C GLY A 44 0.41 12.09 2.96
N TYR A 45 0.65 12.46 4.23
CA TYR A 45 1.36 11.59 5.17
C TYR A 45 0.68 10.24 5.42
N GLY A 46 -0.64 10.15 5.24
CA GLY A 46 -1.33 8.86 5.29
C GLY A 46 -0.82 7.89 4.23
N HIS A 47 -0.58 8.37 3.00
CA HIS A 47 0.02 7.56 1.93
C HIS A 47 1.46 7.22 2.26
N THR A 48 2.24 8.17 2.78
CA THR A 48 3.62 7.90 3.20
C THR A 48 3.70 6.82 4.29
N LEU A 49 2.81 6.85 5.28
CA LEU A 49 2.72 5.81 6.32
C LEU A 49 2.37 4.43 5.74
N LEU A 50 1.42 4.37 4.80
CA LEU A 50 1.10 3.12 4.10
C LEU A 50 2.27 2.63 3.24
N ASP A 51 3.00 3.54 2.61
CA ASP A 51 4.18 3.21 1.82
C ASP A 51 5.27 2.57 2.69
N VAL A 52 5.51 3.10 3.91
CA VAL A 52 6.37 2.43 4.91
C VAL A 52 5.84 1.02 5.18
N ALA A 53 4.55 0.90 5.52
CA ALA A 53 3.96 -0.36 5.94
C ALA A 53 4.08 -1.46 4.87
N TYR A 54 3.79 -1.13 3.60
CA TYR A 54 3.92 -2.07 2.48
C TYR A 54 5.37 -2.39 2.15
N HIS A 55 6.31 -1.44 2.27
CA HIS A 55 7.74 -1.75 2.11
C HIS A 55 8.27 -2.69 3.21
N LEU A 56 7.80 -2.54 4.44
CA LEU A 56 8.12 -3.49 5.51
C LEU A 56 7.53 -4.87 5.22
N ALA A 57 6.26 -4.95 4.78
CA ALA A 57 5.63 -6.20 4.39
C ALA A 57 6.39 -6.90 3.25
N HIS A 58 6.84 -6.13 2.25
CA HIS A 58 7.68 -6.63 1.16
C HIS A 58 8.98 -7.26 1.69
N LYS A 59 9.70 -6.55 2.58
CA LYS A 59 10.93 -7.08 3.22
C LYS A 59 10.67 -8.32 4.07
N GLU A 60 9.48 -8.45 4.63
CA GLU A 60 9.06 -9.62 5.40
C GLU A 60 8.55 -10.78 4.53
N GLY A 61 8.44 -10.59 3.22
CA GLY A 61 7.88 -11.58 2.29
C GLY A 61 6.39 -11.84 2.52
N ARG A 62 5.64 -10.81 2.96
CA ARG A 62 4.23 -10.92 3.34
C ARG A 62 3.33 -10.11 2.41
N VAL A 63 2.11 -10.61 2.25
CA VAL A 63 0.97 -9.90 1.67
C VAL A 63 0.07 -9.51 2.85
N GLY A 64 -0.50 -8.31 2.84
CA GLY A 64 -1.26 -7.82 3.98
C GLY A 64 -2.40 -6.87 3.63
N SER A 65 -3.46 -6.97 4.42
CA SER A 65 -4.61 -6.05 4.47
C SER A 65 -4.59 -5.32 5.82
N PRO A 66 -5.20 -4.12 5.93
CA PRO A 66 -5.49 -3.51 7.22
C PRO A 66 -6.25 -4.42 8.18
N GLU A 67 -6.05 -4.22 9.48
CA GLU A 67 -6.96 -4.74 10.49
C GLU A 67 -8.36 -4.13 10.33
N GLN A 68 -9.40 -4.95 10.50
CA GLN A 68 -10.80 -4.56 10.39
C GLN A 68 -11.47 -4.48 11.78
N PRO A 69 -12.46 -3.58 11.99
CA PRO A 69 -13.04 -2.66 11.02
C PRO A 69 -12.24 -1.36 10.86
N LEU A 70 -12.15 -0.86 9.62
CA LEU A 70 -11.59 0.46 9.32
C LEU A 70 -12.60 1.59 9.54
N SER A 71 -12.11 2.76 9.94
CA SER A 71 -12.87 4.02 9.88
C SER A 71 -13.12 4.45 8.43
N ASP A 72 -14.11 5.32 8.18
CA ASP A 72 -14.41 5.81 6.83
C ASP A 72 -13.21 6.54 6.20
N LEU A 73 -12.49 7.32 7.01
CA LEU A 73 -11.24 7.96 6.60
C LEU A 73 -10.15 6.92 6.28
N GLY A 74 -10.06 5.85 7.08
CA GLY A 74 -9.15 4.73 6.85
C GLY A 74 -9.45 4.01 5.53
N LYS A 75 -10.71 3.65 5.28
CA LYS A 75 -11.14 3.02 4.01
C LYS A 75 -10.78 3.89 2.81
N ALA A 76 -11.09 5.19 2.86
CA ALA A 76 -10.75 6.12 1.80
C ALA A 76 -9.23 6.21 1.59
N LEU A 77 -8.43 6.23 2.66
CA LEU A 77 -6.98 6.24 2.59
C LEU A 77 -6.44 4.98 1.91
N PHE A 78 -6.81 3.79 2.38
CA PHE A 78 -6.37 2.51 1.81
C PHE A 78 -6.75 2.36 0.35
N LEU A 79 -8.02 2.58 0.00
CA LEU A 79 -8.48 2.48 -1.38
C LEU A 79 -7.73 3.44 -2.31
N SER A 80 -7.50 4.67 -1.85
CA SER A 80 -6.76 5.67 -2.63
C SER A 80 -5.28 5.31 -2.84
N TYR A 81 -4.64 4.69 -1.84
CA TYR A 81 -3.27 4.17 -1.93
C TYR A 81 -3.19 2.96 -2.86
N TRP A 82 -4.09 1.99 -2.71
CA TRP A 82 -4.10 0.79 -3.55
C TRP A 82 -4.37 1.11 -5.02
N LYS A 83 -5.33 2.00 -5.33
CA LYS A 83 -5.55 2.48 -6.71
C LYS A 83 -4.26 2.98 -7.33
N ARG A 84 -3.49 3.80 -6.60
CA ARG A 84 -2.20 4.30 -7.08
C ARG A 84 -1.19 3.18 -7.28
N ARG A 85 -1.00 2.32 -6.28
CA ARG A 85 0.01 1.25 -6.31
C ARG A 85 -0.26 0.22 -7.41
N VAL A 86 -1.52 -0.18 -7.57
CA VAL A 86 -1.95 -1.11 -8.63
C VAL A 86 -1.77 -0.48 -10.00
N VAL A 87 -2.21 0.76 -10.23
CA VAL A 87 -2.07 1.41 -11.55
C VAL A 87 -0.60 1.62 -11.92
N GLN A 88 0.24 2.05 -10.97
CA GLN A 88 1.68 2.18 -11.19
C GLN A 88 2.34 0.83 -11.54
N PHE A 89 1.95 -0.25 -10.86
CA PHE A 89 2.44 -1.58 -11.22
C PHE A 89 1.99 -1.97 -12.63
N LEU A 90 0.71 -1.78 -12.96
CA LEU A 90 0.15 -2.08 -14.27
C LEU A 90 0.78 -1.25 -15.40
N SER A 91 1.18 0.00 -15.15
CA SER A 91 1.81 0.87 -16.17
C SER A 91 3.21 0.39 -16.56
N THR A 92 3.90 -0.30 -15.63
CA THR A 92 5.18 -0.97 -15.90
C THR A 92 5.06 -2.38 -16.47
N TRP A 93 3.86 -2.95 -16.51
CA TRP A 93 3.65 -4.32 -16.98
C TRP A 93 3.67 -4.39 -18.52
N GLU A 94 4.62 -5.14 -19.07
CA GLU A 94 4.83 -5.19 -20.52
C GLU A 94 4.10 -6.36 -21.20
N ARG A 95 3.70 -7.39 -20.45
CA ARG A 95 3.07 -8.58 -21.01
C ARG A 95 1.57 -8.31 -21.26
N PRO A 96 0.99 -8.91 -22.31
CA PRO A 96 -0.43 -8.70 -22.62
C PRO A 96 -1.36 -9.30 -21.57
N ASP A 97 -0.90 -10.36 -20.92
CA ASP A 97 -1.64 -11.17 -19.97
C ASP A 97 -1.13 -10.87 -18.55
N ILE A 98 -2.06 -10.64 -17.62
CA ILE A 98 -1.75 -10.44 -16.21
C ILE A 98 -2.80 -11.11 -15.33
N THR A 99 -2.38 -11.73 -14.24
CA THR A 99 -3.28 -12.34 -13.26
C THR A 99 -3.40 -11.47 -12.01
N ILE A 100 -4.43 -11.72 -11.18
CA ILE A 100 -4.51 -11.11 -9.84
C ILE A 100 -3.26 -11.44 -9.03
N GLU A 101 -2.73 -12.66 -9.14
CA GLU A 101 -1.51 -13.08 -8.43
C GLU A 101 -0.25 -12.34 -8.90
N ASP A 102 -0.18 -11.89 -10.15
CA ASP A 102 0.91 -11.02 -10.60
C ASP A 102 0.84 -9.66 -9.92
N ILE A 103 -0.37 -9.09 -9.78
CA ILE A 103 -0.59 -7.82 -9.10
C ILE A 103 -0.30 -7.95 -7.60
N VAL A 104 -0.75 -9.02 -6.95
CA VAL A 104 -0.47 -9.32 -5.54
C VAL A 104 1.05 -9.42 -5.32
N ARG A 105 1.77 -10.15 -6.17
CA ARG A 105 3.24 -10.26 -6.09
C ARG A 105 3.96 -8.94 -6.34
N GLY A 106 3.44 -8.11 -7.25
CA GLY A 106 4.01 -6.80 -7.56
C GLY A 106 3.74 -5.71 -6.51
N THR A 107 2.68 -5.86 -5.71
CA THR A 107 2.19 -4.79 -4.84
C THR A 107 2.11 -5.15 -3.35
N ASN A 108 2.19 -6.43 -2.99
CA ASN A 108 1.98 -6.96 -1.63
C ASN A 108 0.56 -6.70 -1.06
N ILE A 109 -0.39 -6.31 -1.90
CA ILE A 109 -1.81 -6.11 -1.56
C ILE A 109 -2.55 -7.45 -1.68
N THR A 110 -3.53 -7.72 -0.82
CA THR A 110 -4.25 -9.00 -0.85
C THR A 110 -5.06 -9.18 -2.13
N PRO A 111 -5.36 -10.42 -2.56
CA PRO A 111 -6.19 -10.67 -3.73
C PRO A 111 -7.57 -10.00 -3.66
N ASP A 112 -8.18 -9.94 -2.48
CA ASP A 112 -9.48 -9.33 -2.25
C ASP A 112 -9.42 -7.80 -2.41
N ASP A 113 -8.40 -7.16 -1.83
CA ASP A 113 -8.18 -5.72 -1.94
C ASP A 113 -7.80 -5.32 -3.40
N VAL A 114 -7.01 -6.15 -4.11
CA VAL A 114 -6.74 -5.97 -5.55
C VAL A 114 -8.03 -6.06 -6.35
N THR A 115 -8.88 -7.04 -6.03
CA THR A 115 -10.19 -7.20 -6.68
C THR A 115 -11.06 -5.97 -6.49
N GLU A 116 -11.14 -5.44 -5.27
CA GLU A 116 -11.87 -4.21 -4.96
C GLU A 116 -11.37 -3.04 -5.82
N VAL A 117 -10.05 -2.85 -5.92
CA VAL A 117 -9.44 -1.81 -6.75
C VAL A 117 -9.80 -1.97 -8.23
N LEU A 118 -9.72 -3.17 -8.77
CA LEU A 118 -10.02 -3.44 -10.18
C LEU A 118 -11.50 -3.17 -10.50
N VAL A 119 -12.42 -3.52 -9.59
CA VAL A 119 -13.84 -3.18 -9.71
C VAL A 119 -14.03 -1.66 -9.69
N GLU A 120 -13.43 -0.99 -8.73
CA GLU A 120 -13.50 0.46 -8.54
C GLU A 120 -12.91 1.28 -9.71
N LEU A 121 -11.94 0.72 -10.42
CA LEU A 121 -11.34 1.32 -11.62
C LEU A 121 -12.07 0.91 -12.92
N ASN A 122 -13.14 0.11 -12.82
CA ASN A 122 -13.84 -0.48 -13.97
C ASN A 122 -12.91 -1.30 -14.88
N LEU A 123 -11.91 -1.96 -14.28
CA LEU A 123 -10.95 -2.84 -14.94
C LEU A 123 -11.34 -4.32 -14.82
N MET A 124 -12.32 -4.66 -13.99
CA MET A 124 -12.86 -6.01 -13.89
C MET A 124 -14.01 -6.21 -14.90
N THR A 125 -14.01 -7.32 -15.64
CA THR A 125 -15.16 -7.72 -16.47
C THR A 125 -15.95 -8.82 -15.76
N SER A 126 -17.29 -8.77 -15.84
CA SER A 126 -18.25 -9.62 -15.10
C SER A 126 -18.12 -11.13 -15.33
N LYS A 127 -17.26 -11.59 -16.24
CA LYS A 127 -17.01 -13.00 -16.48
C LYS A 127 -15.56 -13.21 -16.10
N ASN A 128 -15.27 -13.95 -15.03
CA ASN A 128 -14.29 -15.04 -15.03
C ASN A 128 -13.94 -15.44 -13.59
N ASN A 129 -13.82 -16.75 -13.41
CA ASN A 129 -13.51 -17.47 -12.18
C ASN A 129 -12.02 -17.25 -11.80
N ARG A 130 -11.63 -17.48 -10.54
CA ARG A 130 -10.33 -17.16 -9.88
C ARG A 130 -9.01 -17.33 -10.68
N ASP A 131 -8.98 -18.04 -11.81
CA ASP A 131 -7.87 -18.07 -12.79
C ASP A 131 -8.16 -17.18 -14.01
N VAL A 132 -8.35 -15.87 -13.78
CA VAL A 132 -8.59 -14.90 -14.87
C VAL A 132 -7.28 -14.32 -15.36
N THR A 133 -6.94 -14.61 -16.59
CA THR A 133 -6.03 -13.74 -17.35
C THR A 133 -6.77 -12.44 -17.67
N LEU A 134 -6.30 -11.35 -17.10
CA LEU A 134 -6.77 -10.00 -17.35
C LEU A 134 -5.98 -9.41 -18.53
N GLN A 135 -6.67 -8.63 -19.37
CA GLN A 135 -6.07 -7.90 -20.47
C GLN A 135 -6.56 -6.45 -20.42
N PHE A 136 -5.60 -5.52 -20.40
CA PHE A 136 -5.89 -4.10 -20.35
C PHE A 136 -5.36 -3.42 -21.60
N LYS A 137 -6.13 -2.47 -22.14
CA LYS A 137 -5.59 -1.56 -23.16
C LYS A 137 -4.51 -0.69 -22.49
N ARG A 138 -3.29 -0.70 -23.03
CA ARG A 138 -2.18 0.09 -22.49
C ARG A 138 -2.52 1.58 -22.36
N SER A 139 -3.26 2.15 -23.31
CA SER A 139 -3.71 3.54 -23.24
C SER A 139 -4.65 3.82 -22.07
N VAL A 140 -5.48 2.85 -21.66
CA VAL A 140 -6.37 3.01 -20.50
C VAL A 140 -5.54 3.07 -19.22
N ILE A 141 -4.57 2.17 -19.07
CA ILE A 141 -3.68 2.15 -17.90
C ILE A 141 -2.82 3.42 -17.84
N GLN A 142 -2.24 3.84 -18.97
CA GLN A 142 -1.43 5.07 -19.01
C GLN A 142 -2.24 6.31 -18.64
N ASN A 143 -3.47 6.46 -19.16
CA ASN A 143 -4.34 7.57 -18.81
C ASN A 143 -4.69 7.59 -17.31
N LEU A 144 -4.89 6.42 -16.70
CA LEU A 144 -5.12 6.31 -15.26
C LEU A 144 -3.88 6.70 -14.46
N ASP A 145 -2.70 6.25 -14.88
CA ASP A 145 -1.42 6.55 -14.24
C ASP A 145 -1.14 8.05 -14.27
N ASP A 146 -1.24 8.67 -15.46
CA ASP A 146 -1.06 10.11 -15.64
C ASP A 146 -2.04 10.93 -14.80
N ALA A 147 -3.31 10.52 -14.73
CA ALA A 147 -4.33 11.20 -13.93
C ALA A 147 -4.07 11.08 -12.41
N LEU A 148 -3.59 9.93 -11.95
CA LEU A 148 -3.25 9.72 -10.54
C LEU A 148 -1.98 10.50 -10.17
N ASP A 149 -0.97 10.50 -11.03
CA ASP A 149 0.24 11.28 -10.82
C ASP A 149 -0.04 12.78 -10.80
N GLU A 150 -0.89 13.30 -11.69
CA GLU A 150 -1.37 14.68 -11.63
C GLU A 150 -2.09 14.98 -10.30
N ARG A 151 -3.01 14.10 -9.89
CA ARG A 151 -3.80 14.28 -8.65
C ARG A 151 -2.93 14.36 -7.40
N TYR A 152 -1.82 13.62 -7.37
CA TYR A 152 -0.96 13.48 -6.20
C TYR A 152 0.38 14.20 -6.31
N ARG A 153 0.65 14.88 -7.42
CA ARG A 153 1.89 15.63 -7.64
C ARG A 153 2.12 16.64 -6.53
N GLY A 154 3.29 16.57 -5.90
CA GLY A 154 3.66 17.46 -4.79
C GLY A 154 2.83 17.30 -3.52
N ARG A 155 1.92 16.32 -3.46
CA ARG A 155 1.03 16.08 -2.31
C ARG A 155 1.39 14.83 -1.53
N ILE A 156 2.13 13.90 -2.13
CA ILE A 156 2.53 12.64 -1.50
C ILE A 156 4.02 12.47 -1.65
N THR A 157 4.66 12.01 -0.58
CA THR A 157 6.05 11.59 -0.58
C THR A 157 6.11 10.06 -0.64
N THR A 158 6.71 9.54 -1.71
CA THR A 158 7.04 8.11 -1.86
C THR A 158 8.39 7.82 -1.22
N ILE A 159 8.50 6.68 -0.55
CA ILE A 159 9.73 6.26 0.09
C ILE A 159 10.69 5.71 -0.95
N GLN A 160 11.97 6.01 -0.78
CA GLN A 160 13.04 5.37 -1.54
C GLN A 160 13.37 4.04 -0.87
N PRO A 161 13.08 2.88 -1.49
CA PRO A 161 13.25 1.58 -0.85
C PRO A 161 14.70 1.31 -0.42
N SER A 162 15.67 1.87 -1.15
CA SER A 162 17.10 1.79 -0.86
C SER A 162 17.52 2.47 0.44
N LYS A 163 16.72 3.43 0.95
CA LYS A 163 16.98 4.14 2.21
C LYS A 163 16.29 3.50 3.41
N LEU A 164 15.45 2.48 3.20
CA LEU A 164 14.78 1.78 4.28
C LEU A 164 15.75 0.79 4.94
N GLU A 165 16.40 1.18 6.02
CA GLU A 165 17.20 0.29 6.83
C GLU A 165 16.30 -0.49 7.80
N TYR A 166 15.96 -1.72 7.43
CA TYR A 166 15.08 -2.60 8.20
C TYR A 166 15.48 -4.06 8.00
N VAL A 167 15.61 -4.79 9.11
CA VAL A 167 15.80 -6.23 9.18
C VAL A 167 14.56 -6.83 9.84
N PRO A 168 13.81 -7.73 9.15
CA PRO A 168 12.67 -8.41 9.72
C PRO A 168 12.99 -9.14 11.03
N TYR A 169 12.05 -9.11 11.97
CA TYR A 169 12.17 -9.92 13.18
C TYR A 169 12.11 -11.43 12.83
N PRO A 170 12.94 -12.28 13.47
CA PRO A 170 12.82 -13.72 13.33
C PRO A 170 11.40 -14.15 13.70
N GLN A 171 10.70 -14.80 12.78
CA GLN A 171 9.41 -15.39 13.09
C GLN A 171 9.66 -16.51 14.09
N GLN A 172 9.25 -16.34 15.35
CA GLN A 172 9.24 -17.45 16.30
C GLN A 172 8.26 -18.49 15.76
N GLN A 173 8.78 -19.60 15.22
CA GLN A 173 7.96 -20.76 14.89
C GLN A 173 7.17 -21.10 16.15
N ARG A 174 5.83 -20.96 16.11
CA ARG A 174 4.97 -21.49 17.16
C ARG A 174 5.29 -22.98 17.24
N ARG A 175 6.01 -23.41 18.29
CA ARG A 175 6.15 -24.83 18.63
C ARG A 175 4.72 -25.34 18.80
N VAL A 176 4.24 -26.08 17.81
CA VAL A 176 3.06 -26.91 17.97
C VAL A 176 3.45 -27.92 19.05
N GLN A 177 2.96 -27.73 20.26
CA GLN A 177 2.99 -28.78 21.26
C GLN A 177 2.03 -29.86 20.75
N LEU A 178 2.60 -30.96 20.27
CA LEU A 178 1.91 -32.22 20.02
C LEU A 178 1.53 -32.86 21.37
#